data_AF-A0A938ASK0-F1
#
_entry.id   AF-A0A938ASK0-F1
#
_cell.length_a   1.000
_cell.length_b   1.000
_cell.length_c   1.000
_cell.angle_alpha   90.00
_cell.angle_beta   90.00
_cell.angle_gamma   90.00
#
_symmetry.space_group_name_H-M   'P 1'
#
loop_
_entity.id
_entity.type
_entity.pdbx_description
1 polymer ?
#
loop_
_entity_poly.entity_id
_entity_poly.type
_entity_poly.pdbx_seq_one_letter_code
_entity_poly.pdbx_strand_id
1 'polypeptide(L)' 'MTTVTLSLPETQVIEWVKRLSPAGKRAILETLIPELDRFEALVDYGAARMRILCAERGIDWNSLPEEERERLVDKMLHEA' A
#
# COMPACT_ATOMS: atom_id res chain seq x y z
N MET A 1 -13.74 -29.30 -31.66
CA MET A 1 -13.65 -27.98 -30.99
C MET A 1 -12.44 -27.27 -31.58
N THR A 2 -12.65 -26.12 -32.21
CA THR A 2 -11.57 -25.37 -32.86
C THR A 2 -10.84 -24.55 -31.80
N THR A 3 -9.59 -24.86 -31.54
CA THR A 3 -8.75 -24.12 -30.60
C THR A 3 -8.11 -22.94 -31.33
N VAL A 4 -8.31 -21.72 -30.84
CA VAL A 4 -7.65 -20.51 -31.35
C VAL A 4 -6.60 -20.09 -30.33
N THR A 5 -5.35 -20.04 -30.75
CA THR A 5 -4.23 -19.57 -29.91
C THR A 5 -4.11 -18.07 -30.05
N LEU A 6 -4.32 -17.34 -28.95
CA LEU A 6 -4.22 -15.88 -28.92
C LEU A 6 -2.93 -15.49 -28.22
N SER A 7 -2.03 -14.80 -28.93
CA SER A 7 -0.79 -14.27 -28.35
C SER A 7 -1.06 -12.89 -27.78
N LEU A 8 -0.87 -12.72 -26.47
CA LEU A 8 -1.07 -11.46 -25.77
C LEU A 8 0.28 -10.93 -25.28
N PRO A 9 0.71 -9.73 -25.71
CA PRO A 9 1.91 -9.11 -25.17
C PRO A 9 1.68 -8.68 -23.72
N GLU A 10 2.73 -8.74 -22.90
CA GLU A 10 2.68 -8.37 -21.48
C GLU A 10 2.17 -6.95 -21.25
N THR A 11 2.52 -6.02 -22.16
CA THR A 11 2.04 -4.63 -22.12
C THR A 11 0.51 -4.55 -22.16
N GLN A 12 -0.14 -5.42 -22.94
CA GLN A 12 -1.59 -5.48 -23.02
C GLN A 12 -2.21 -6.08 -21.76
N VAL A 13 -1.55 -7.06 -21.14
CA VAL A 13 -1.96 -7.61 -19.84
C VAL A 13 -1.92 -6.51 -18.78
N ILE A 14 -0.85 -5.72 -18.72
CA ILE A 14 -0.70 -4.60 -17.78
C ILE A 14 -1.82 -3.56 -17.97
N GLU A 15 -2.13 -3.20 -19.23
CA GLU A 15 -3.21 -2.26 -19.52
C GLU A 15 -4.59 -2.78 -19.10
N TRP A 16 -4.83 -4.09 -19.16
CA TRP A 16 -6.05 -4.69 -18.64
C TRP A 16 -6.11 -4.66 -17.12
N VAL A 17 -5.01 -4.99 -16.44
CA VAL A 17 -4.90 -4.90 -14.97
C VAL A 17 -5.23 -3.48 -14.48
N LYS A 18 -4.71 -2.45 -15.17
CA LYS A 18 -5.00 -1.04 -14.82
C LYS A 18 -6.48 -0.68 -14.91
N ARG A 19 -7.27 -1.38 -15.71
CA ARG A 19 -8.71 -1.14 -15.92
C ARG A 19 -9.62 -1.94 -14.98
N LEU A 20 -9.06 -2.84 -14.18
CA LEU A 20 -9.85 -3.63 -13.21
C LEU A 20 -10.47 -2.75 -12.13
N SER A 21 -11.50 -3.28 -11.47
CA SER A 21 -12.04 -2.72 -10.23
C SER A 21 -10.96 -2.70 -9.13
N PRO A 22 -11.10 -1.86 -8.09
CA PRO A 22 -10.17 -1.87 -6.96
C PRO A 22 -9.99 -3.25 -6.33
N ALA A 23 -11.07 -4.03 -6.19
CA ALA A 23 -11.02 -5.40 -5.68
C ALA A 23 -10.22 -6.33 -6.61
N GLY A 24 -10.39 -6.22 -7.93
CA GLY A 24 -9.63 -7.03 -8.90
C GLY A 24 -8.14 -6.68 -8.90
N LYS A 25 -7.79 -5.41 -8.73
CA LYS A 25 -6.40 -4.98 -8.58
C LYS A 25 -5.78 -5.55 -7.30
N ARG A 26 -6.51 -5.50 -6.18
CA ARG A 26 -6.06 -6.07 -4.90
C ARG A 26 -5.81 -7.58 -5.00
N ALA A 27 -6.72 -8.35 -5.59
CA ALA A 27 -6.53 -9.78 -5.79
C ALA A 27 -5.27 -10.11 -6.63
N ILE A 28 -4.95 -9.28 -7.64
CA ILE A 28 -3.70 -9.43 -8.41
C ILE A 28 -2.48 -9.14 -7.54
N LEU A 29 -2.50 -8.08 -6.74
CA LEU A 29 -1.40 -7.76 -5.84
C LEU A 29 -1.19 -8.88 -4.80
N GLU A 30 -2.25 -9.41 -4.20
CA GLU A 30 -2.20 -10.55 -3.27
C GLU A 30 -1.58 -11.80 -3.92
N THR A 31 -1.81 -11.99 -5.23
CA THR A 31 -1.22 -13.11 -5.98
C THR A 31 0.24 -12.88 -6.32
N LEU A 32 0.64 -11.64 -6.64
CA LEU A 32 1.97 -11.30 -7.15
C LEU A 32 2.97 -10.92 -6.06
N ILE A 33 2.50 -10.46 -4.92
CA ILE A 33 3.32 -9.99 -3.81
C ILE A 33 3.21 -11.01 -2.67
N PRO A 34 4.26 -11.80 -2.40
CA PRO A 34 4.28 -12.68 -1.25
C PRO A 34 4.06 -11.89 0.04
N GLU A 35 3.22 -12.42 0.92
CA GLU A 35 2.93 -11.84 2.23
C GLU A 35 2.33 -10.41 2.17
N LEU A 36 1.60 -10.06 1.10
CA LEU A 36 0.96 -8.74 0.99
C LEU A 36 0.06 -8.43 2.19
N ASP A 37 -0.76 -9.37 2.64
CA ASP A 37 -1.63 -9.20 3.81
C ASP A 37 -0.82 -8.87 5.07
N ARG A 38 0.35 -9.49 5.22
CA ARG A 38 1.26 -9.24 6.34
C ARG A 38 1.84 -7.83 6.23
N PHE A 39 2.22 -7.41 5.03
CA PHE A 39 2.70 -6.05 4.78
C PHE A 39 1.61 -5.01 5.04
N GLU A 40 0.39 -5.20 4.53
CA GLU A 40 -0.76 -4.32 4.80
C GLU A 40 -1.03 -4.24 6.31
N ALA A 41 -1.02 -5.37 7.02
CA ALA A 41 -1.20 -5.39 8.48
C ALA A 41 -0.10 -4.65 9.24
N LEU A 42 1.16 -4.74 8.80
CA LEU A 42 2.27 -4.00 9.40
C LEU A 42 2.15 -2.49 9.16
N VAL A 43 1.75 -2.08 7.96
CA VAL A 43 1.49 -0.67 7.62
C VAL A 43 0.35 -0.11 8.47
N ASP A 44 -0.77 -0.85 8.58
CA ASP A 44 -1.93 -0.44 9.37
C ASP A 44 -1.59 -0.33 10.86
N TYR A 45 -0.84 -1.30 11.40
CA TYR A 45 -0.35 -1.27 12.77
C TYR A 45 0.54 -0.04 13.02
N GLY A 46 1.50 0.22 12.12
CA GLY A 46 2.39 1.38 12.20
C GLY A 46 1.60 2.71 12.19
N ALA A 47 0.66 2.85 11.26
CA ALA A 47 -0.19 4.02 11.16
C ALA A 47 -1.06 4.23 12.41
N ALA A 48 -1.65 3.16 12.96
CA ALA A 48 -2.41 3.23 14.21
C ALA A 48 -1.54 3.69 15.39
N ARG A 49 -0.31 3.15 15.50
CA ARG A 49 0.63 3.55 16.56
C ARG A 49 1.04 5.02 16.43
N MET A 50 1.29 5.50 15.21
CA MET A 50 1.64 6.90 14.96
C MET A 50 0.50 7.85 15.33
N ARG A 51 -0.75 7.52 15.02
CA ARG A 51 -1.92 8.33 15.45
C ARG A 51 -1.98 8.50 16.96
N ILE A 52 -1.74 7.43 17.73
CA ILE A 52 -1.72 7.48 19.20
C ILE A 52 -0.59 8.40 19.69
N LEU A 53 0.63 8.16 19.22
CA LEU A 53 1.82 8.94 19.62
C LEU A 53 1.74 10.42 19.24
N CYS A 54 1.09 10.74 18.12
CA CYS A 54 0.88 12.11 17.67
C CYS A 54 -0.23 12.79 18.49
N ALA A 55 -1.32 12.08 18.79
CA ALA A 55 -2.41 12.61 19.62
C ALA A 55 -1.93 12.98 21.04
N GLU A 56 -1.04 12.18 21.64
CA GLU A 56 -0.39 12.49 22.92
C GLU A 56 0.41 13.80 22.88
N ARG A 57 0.89 14.19 21.70
CA ARG A 57 1.67 15.42 21.46
C ARG A 57 0.83 16.56 20.86
N GLY A 58 -0.50 16.38 20.73
CA GLY A 58 -1.40 17.37 20.13
C GLY A 58 -1.26 17.52 18.61
N ILE A 59 -0.70 16.54 17.92
CA ILE A 59 -0.48 16.53 16.48
C ILE A 59 -1.53 15.64 15.81
N ASP A 60 -2.19 16.13 14.76
CA ASP A 60 -3.06 15.32 13.90
C ASP A 60 -2.24 14.64 12.78
N TRP A 61 -1.94 13.35 12.96
CA TRP A 61 -1.20 12.54 11.99
C TRP A 61 -1.82 12.54 10.58
N ASN A 62 -3.15 12.53 10.48
CA ASN A 62 -3.82 12.38 9.19
C ASN A 62 -3.80 13.70 8.38
N SER A 63 -3.66 14.85 9.05
CA SER A 63 -3.57 16.15 8.38
C SER A 63 -2.16 16.45 7.84
N LEU A 64 -1.13 15.71 8.28
CA LEU A 64 0.24 15.91 7.82
C LEU A 64 0.42 15.41 6.38
N PRO A 65 1.15 16.16 5.52
CA PRO A 65 1.63 15.65 4.24
C PRO A 65 2.70 14.57 4.46
N GLU A 66 2.89 13.70 3.46
CA GLU A 66 3.76 12.52 3.59
C GLU A 66 5.20 12.89 3.99
N GLU A 67 5.78 13.90 3.37
CA GLU A 67 7.14 14.37 3.69
C GLU A 67 7.29 14.83 5.16
N GLU A 68 6.21 15.36 5.76
CA GLU A 68 6.22 15.80 7.15
C GLU A 68 6.01 14.63 8.11
N ARG A 69 5.23 13.63 7.70
CA ARG A 69 5.13 12.35 8.42
C ARG A 69 6.49 11.65 8.48
N GLU A 70 7.21 11.59 7.36
CA GLU A 70 8.55 10.99 7.30
C GLU A 70 9.53 11.69 8.24
N ARG A 71 9.59 13.04 8.19
CA ARG A 71 10.43 13.82 9.11
C ARG A 71 10.06 13.61 10.58
N LEU A 72 8.76 13.49 10.88
CA LEU A 72 8.29 13.25 12.24
C LEU A 72 8.68 11.86 12.74
N VAL A 73 8.50 10.83 11.91
CA VAL A 73 8.92 9.46 12.23
C VAL A 73 10.43 9.42 12.47
N ASP A 74 11.22 10.02 11.59
CA ASP A 74 12.68 10.09 11.74
C ASP A 74 13.07 10.77 13.05
N LYS A 75 12.47 11.93 13.36
CA LYS A 75 12.68 12.63 14.62
C LYS A 75 12.34 11.76 15.83
N MET A 76 11.18 11.11 15.84
CA MET A 76 10.76 10.24 16.94
C MET A 76 11.66 9.01 17.14
N LEU A 77 12.22 8.45 16.06
CA LEU A 77 13.16 7.33 16.14
C LEU A 77 14.49 7.72 16.79
N HIS A 78 14.86 8.99 16.70
CA HIS A 78 16.10 9.54 17.26
C HIS A 78 15.91 10.29 18.59
N GLU A 79 14.68 10.39 19.09
CA GLU A 79 14.36 10.89 20.43
C GLU A 79 14.50 9.75 21.45
N ALA A 80 15.52 9.83 22.31
CA ALA A 80 15.83 8.84 23.35
C ALA A 80 14.93 8.98 24.59
#